data_AF-A0A924T9K7-F1
#
_entry.id   AF-A0A924T9K7-F1
#
_cell.length_a   1.000
_cell.length_b   1.000
_cell.length_c   1.000
_cell.angle_alpha   90.00
_cell.angle_beta   90.00
_cell.angle_gamma   90.00
#
_symmetry.space_group_name_H-M   'P 1'
#
loop_
_entity.id
_entity.type
_entity.pdbx_description
1 polymer ?
#
loop_
_entity_poly.entity_id
_entity_poly.type
_entity_poly.pdbx_seq_one_letter_code
_entity_poly.pdbx_strand_id
1 'polypeptide(L)' 'IWWSFGALGLVHPWGWVALVCPLYVTWFMSAGSATPMQERYLAKTKPAYADYMRRVPRFFPWGKP' A
#
# COMPACT_ATOMS: atom_id res chain seq x y z
N ILE A 1 -11.59 1.55 -4.49
CA ILE A 1 -12.51 0.53 -5.05
C ILE A 1 -12.54 -0.72 -4.17
N TRP A 2 -11.42 -1.42 -3.91
CA TRP A 2 -11.44 -2.67 -3.12
C TRP A 2 -11.92 -2.50 -1.67
N TRP A 3 -11.56 -1.39 -1.00
CA TRP A 3 -12.07 -1.07 0.34
C TRP A 3 -13.60 -0.94 0.39
N SER A 4 -14.24 -0.53 -0.71
CA SER A 4 -15.69 -0.42 -0.80
C SER A 4 -16.37 -1.79 -0.69
N PHE A 5 -15.80 -2.83 -1.32
CA PHE A 5 -16.30 -4.20 -1.20
C PHE A 5 -16.12 -4.77 0.21
N GLY A 6 -15.01 -4.44 0.88
CA GLY A 6 -14.81 -4.79 2.29
C GLY A 6 -15.85 -4.13 3.20
N ALA A 7 -16.14 -2.85 2.98
CA ALA A 7 -17.14 -2.11 3.75
C ALA A 7 -18.56 -2.64 3.54
N LEU A 8 -18.93 -3.00 2.30
CA LEU A 8 -20.22 -3.64 2.00
C LEU A 8 -20.35 -5.02 2.65
N GLY A 9 -19.26 -5.78 2.73
CA GLY A 9 -19.24 -7.08 3.38
C GLY A 9 -19.61 -7.02 4.87
N LEU A 10 -19.23 -5.95 5.57
CA LEU A 10 -19.47 -5.77 7.01
C LEU A 10 -20.95 -5.75 7.43
N VAL A 11 -21.88 -5.66 6.48
CA VAL A 11 -23.33 -5.77 6.73
C VAL A 11 -23.71 -7.18 7.18
N HIS A 12 -22.93 -8.21 6.83
CA HIS A 12 -23.19 -9.59 7.24
C HIS A 12 -22.42 -10.00 8.51
N PRO A 13 -22.93 -10.97 9.30
CA PRO A 13 -22.25 -11.48 10.51
C PRO A 13 -20.83 -12.01 10.27
N TRP A 14 -20.55 -12.51 9.06
CA TRP A 14 -19.23 -13.00 8.64
C TRP A 14 -18.50 -12.03 7.70
N GLY A 15 -19.00 -10.79 7.62
CA GLY A 15 -18.50 -9.73 6.76
C GLY A 15 -17.04 -9.35 6.98
N TRP A 16 -16.50 -9.64 8.16
CA TRP A 16 -15.10 -9.40 8.49
C TRP A 16 -14.14 -10.20 7.60
N VAL A 17 -14.55 -11.36 7.07
CA VAL A 17 -13.74 -12.14 6.10
C VAL A 17 -13.54 -11.35 4.80
N ALA A 18 -14.52 -10.52 4.42
CA ALA A 18 -14.40 -9.65 3.24
C ALA A 18 -13.31 -8.59 3.39
N LEU A 19 -12.82 -8.30 4.61
CA LEU A 19 -11.68 -7.40 4.84
C LEU A 19 -10.32 -8.01 4.48
N VAL A 20 -10.22 -9.33 4.39
CA VAL A 20 -8.97 -10.01 4.01
C VAL A 20 -8.54 -9.59 2.61
N CYS A 21 -9.48 -9.50 1.68
CA CYS A 21 -9.22 -9.12 0.29
C CYS A 21 -8.68 -7.67 0.15
N PRO A 22 -9.33 -6.62 0.68
CA PRO A 22 -8.80 -5.26 0.61
C PRO A 22 -7.50 -5.07 1.39
N LEU A 23 -7.30 -5.78 2.49
CA LEU A 23 -6.00 -5.79 3.20
C LEU A 23 -4.90 -6.41 2.33
N TYR A 24 -5.18 -7.55 1.71
CA TYR A 24 -4.25 -8.23 0.82
C TYR A 24 -3.88 -7.35 -0.39
N VAL A 25 -4.86 -6.73 -1.04
CA VAL A 25 -4.61 -5.82 -2.18
C VAL A 25 -3.77 -4.61 -1.75
N THR A 26 -4.07 -4.02 -0.59
CA THR A 26 -3.31 -2.90 -0.03
C THR A 26 -1.85 -3.29 0.24
N TRP A 27 -1.62 -4.47 0.81
CA TRP A 27 -0.27 -5.00 1.01
C TRP A 27 0.43 -5.31 -0.31
N PHE A 28 -0.26 -5.96 -1.24
CA PHE A 28 0.28 -6.31 -2.55
C PHE A 28 0.72 -5.08 -3.33
N MET A 29 -0.07 -4.00 -3.35
CA MET A 29 0.31 -2.76 -4.03
C MET A 29 1.51 -2.06 -3.38
N SER A 30 1.62 -2.11 -2.05
CA SER A 30 2.66 -1.39 -1.30
C SER A 30 4.00 -2.13 -1.18
N ALA A 31 3.97 -3.47 -1.14
CA ALA A 31 5.15 -4.29 -0.87
C ALA A 31 5.37 -5.42 -1.89
N GLY A 32 4.29 -5.98 -2.45
CA GLY A 32 4.36 -7.10 -3.40
C GLY A 32 4.48 -6.70 -4.87
N SER A 33 4.30 -5.42 -5.20
CA SER A 33 4.27 -4.92 -6.57
C SER A 33 5.68 -4.59 -7.09
N ALA A 34 5.77 -3.98 -8.28
CA ALA A 34 7.02 -3.50 -8.88
C ALA A 34 7.66 -2.31 -8.13
N THR A 35 6.96 -1.72 -7.15
CA THR A 35 7.43 -0.52 -6.42
C THR A 35 8.79 -0.69 -5.74
N PRO A 36 9.11 -1.77 -5.01
CA PRO A 36 10.41 -1.94 -4.36
C PRO A 36 11.55 -2.06 -5.39
N MET A 37 11.29 -2.65 -6.55
CA MET A 37 12.27 -2.77 -7.63
C MET A 37 12.54 -1.40 -8.26
N GLN A 38 11.48 -0.62 -8.51
CA GLN A 38 11.61 0.74 -9.02
C GLN A 38 12.31 1.66 -8.01
N GLU A 39 11.94 1.60 -6.73
CA GLU A 39 12.59 2.39 -5.68
C GLU A 39 14.10 2.10 -5.59
N ARG A 40 14.50 0.82 -5.66
CA ARG A 40 15.93 0.44 -5.70
C ARG A 40 16.64 0.97 -6.93
N TYR A 41 16.00 0.98 -8.09
CA TYR A 41 16.57 1.53 -9.31
C TYR A 41 16.73 3.06 -9.22
N LEU A 42 15.68 3.76 -8.78
CA LEU A 42 15.67 5.22 -8.60
C LEU A 42 16.66 5.67 -7.53
N ALA A 43 16.81 4.93 -6.43
CA ALA A 43 17.81 5.22 -5.39
C ALA A 43 19.25 5.15 -5.92
N LYS A 44 19.52 4.30 -6.92
CA LYS A 44 20.85 4.19 -7.54
C LYS A 44 21.10 5.29 -8.58
N THR A 45 20.09 5.68 -9.34
CA THR A 45 20.23 6.68 -10.42
C THR A 45 20.06 8.12 -9.95
N LYS A 46 19.35 8.36 -8.83
CA LYS A 46 19.05 9.70 -8.32
C LYS A 46 19.43 9.82 -6.83
N PRO A 47 20.53 10.50 -6.49
CA PRO A 47 20.99 10.59 -5.10
C PRO A 47 20.00 11.32 -4.17
N ALA A 48 19.26 12.31 -4.67
CA ALA A 48 18.22 13.01 -3.91
C ALA A 48 16.94 12.18 -3.66
N TYR A 49 16.79 11.02 -4.32
CA TYR A 49 15.61 10.18 -4.16
C TYR A 49 15.53 9.53 -2.76
N ALA A 50 16.68 9.33 -2.10
CA ALA A 50 16.72 8.81 -0.73
C ALA A 50 16.01 9.75 0.27
N ASP A 51 16.15 11.07 0.10
CA ASP A 51 15.47 12.05 0.96
C ASP A 51 13.97 12.14 0.65
N TYR A 52 13.59 11.98 -0.62
CA TYR A 52 12.19 11.83 -1.01
C TYR A 52 11.55 10.61 -0.34
N MET A 53 12.22 9.45 -0.41
CA MET A 53 11.75 8.22 0.21
C MET A 53 11.61 8.34 1.73
N ARG A 54 12.33 9.25 2.40
CA ARG A 54 12.16 9.47 3.85
C ARG A 54 10.90 10.26 4.21
N ARG A 55 10.46 11.16 3.33
CA ARG A 55 9.33 12.06 3.55
C ARG A 55 8.01 11.51 3.01
N VAL A 56 8.07 10.71 1.95
CA VAL A 56 6.85 10.25 1.27
C VAL A 56 6.46 8.84 1.70
N PRO A 57 5.22 8.64 2.20
CA PRO A 57 4.67 7.31 2.44
C PRO A 57 4.51 6.52 1.13
N ARG A 58 4.70 5.20 1.17
CA ARG A 58 4.61 4.35 -0.03
C ARG A 58 3.19 4.21 -0.58
N PHE A 59 2.20 4.06 0.29
CA PHE A 59 0.81 3.82 -0.12
C PHE A 59 -0.21 4.43 0.85
N PHE A 60 -0.07 4.13 2.14
CA PHE A 60 -0.95 4.72 3.16
C PHE A 60 -0.39 6.06 3.66
N PRO A 61 -1.19 7.14 3.64
CA PRO A 61 -0.71 8.50 3.91
C PRO A 61 -0.29 8.74 5.37
N TRP A 62 -0.69 7.88 6.31
CA TRP A 62 -0.46 8.10 7.75
C TRP A 62 0.84 7.50 8.31
N GLY A 63 1.68 6.88 7.48
CA GLY A 63 2.84 6.10 7.94
C GLY A 63 4.15 6.88 8.12
N LYS A 64 4.25 8.14 7.69
CA LYS A 64 5.45 8.98 7.80
C LYS A 64 5.05 10.42 8.19
N PRO A 65 5.96 11.17 8.85
CA PRO A 65 5.72 12.54 9.30
C PRO A 65 5.47 13.51 8.14
#